data_AF-A0A3L8P1S3-F1
#
_entry.id   AF-A0A3L8P1S3-F1
#
_cell.length_a   1.000
_cell.length_b   1.000
_cell.length_c   1.000
_cell.angle_alpha   90.00
_cell.angle_beta   90.00
_cell.angle_gamma   90.00
#
_symmetry.space_group_name_H-M   'P 1'
#
loop_
_entity.id
_entity.type
_entity.pdbx_description
1 polymer ?
#
loop_
_entity_poly.entity_id
_entity_poly.type
_entity_poly.pdbx_seq_one_letter_code
_entity_poly.pdbx_strand_id
1 'polypeptide(L)' 'MRARRHELELSQEGLAAVSDLHWTYVGQVERGQRNLSLHNILRLAAVLEVDPADLVSGLSWP' A
#
# COMPACT_ATOMS: atom_id res chain seq x y z
N MET A 1 -3.11 5.00 -1.61
CA MET A 1 -1.79 4.54 -1.10
C MET A 1 -0.69 5.59 -1.23
N ARG A 2 -0.15 5.91 -2.42
CA ARG A 2 1.00 6.83 -2.58
C ARG A 2 0.79 8.18 -1.88
N ALA A 3 -0.34 8.84 -2.12
CA ALA A 3 -0.67 10.12 -1.49
C ALA A 3 -0.60 10.02 0.04
N ARG A 4 -1.31 9.06 0.62
CA ARG A 4 -1.30 8.80 2.06
C ARG A 4 0.09 8.48 2.62
N ARG A 5 0.91 7.71 1.90
CA ARG A 5 2.31 7.44 2.30
C ARG A 5 3.13 8.73 2.40
N HIS A 6 2.94 9.67 1.47
CA HIS A 6 3.62 10.96 1.50
C HIS A 6 3.13 11.87 2.63
N GLU A 7 1.84 11.84 2.96
CA GLU A 7 1.29 12.55 4.13
C GLU A 7 1.90 12.06 5.45
N LEU A 8 2.28 10.78 5.52
CA LEU A 8 2.98 10.17 6.65
C LEU A 8 4.51 10.30 6.57
N GLU A 9 5.03 11.06 5.59
CA GLU A 9 6.47 11.27 5.36
C GLU A 9 7.29 9.98 5.17
N LEU A 10 6.64 8.89 4.73
CA LEU A 10 7.29 7.61 4.53
C LEU A 10 7.88 7.49 3.12
N SER A 11 9.13 7.00 3.00
CA SER A 11 9.64 6.50 1.72
C SER A 11 9.02 5.14 1.36
N GLN A 12 9.26 4.62 0.15
CA GLN A 12 8.81 3.27 -0.19
C GLN A 12 9.50 2.21 0.68
N GLU A 13 10.79 2.39 0.97
CA GLU A 13 11.57 1.58 1.90
C GLU A 13 11.05 1.73 3.32
N GLY A 14 10.70 2.95 3.74
CA GLY A 14 10.10 3.22 5.05
C GLY A 14 8.79 2.46 5.23
N LEU A 15 7.85 2.62 4.28
CA LEU A 15 6.58 1.89 4.31
C LEU A 15 6.79 0.38 4.27
N ALA A 16 7.73 -0.11 3.46
CA ALA A 16 8.07 -1.52 3.39
C ALA A 16 8.58 -2.07 4.73
N ALA A 17 9.46 -1.34 5.41
CA ALA A 17 9.98 -1.72 6.71
C ALA A 17 8.89 -1.84 7.76
N VAL A 18 8.01 -0.84 7.88
CA VAL A 18 6.94 -0.85 8.90
C VAL A 18 5.75 -1.75 8.54
N SER A 19 5.54 -2.04 7.26
CA SER A 19 4.52 -3.00 6.81
C SER A 19 5.04 -4.42 6.71
N ASP A 20 6.33 -4.68 7.00
CA ASP A 20 7.04 -5.95 6.80
C ASP A 20 6.81 -6.55 5.39
N LEU A 21 6.97 -5.67 4.39
CA LEU A 21 6.95 -5.99 2.97
C LEU A 21 8.33 -5.70 2.36
N HIS A 22 8.62 -6.27 1.20
CA HIS A 22 9.83 -5.91 0.47
C HIS A 22 9.63 -4.56 -0.24
N TRP A 23 10.62 -3.67 -0.19
CA TRP A 23 10.52 -2.33 -0.80
C TRP A 23 10.22 -2.35 -2.31
N THR A 24 10.77 -3.32 -3.03
CA THR A 24 10.44 -3.50 -4.46
C THR A 24 8.98 -3.87 -4.68
N TYR A 25 8.37 -4.62 -3.76
CA TYR A 25 6.95 -4.98 -3.80
C TYR A 25 6.09 -3.73 -3.60
N VAL A 26 6.40 -2.90 -2.60
CA VAL A 26 5.73 -1.60 -2.36
C VAL A 26 5.81 -0.71 -3.61
N GLY A 27 6.98 -0.59 -4.23
CA GLY A 27 7.15 0.17 -5.46
C GLY A 27 6.36 -0.40 -6.64
N GLN A 28 6.28 -1.71 -6.78
CA GLN A 28 5.47 -2.37 -7.83
C GLN A 28 3.96 -2.13 -7.63
N VAL A 29 3.48 -2.20 -6.38
CA VAL A 29 2.09 -1.92 -6.02
C VAL A 29 1.70 -0.49 -6.39
N GLU A 30 2.51 0.50 -6.02
CA GLU A 30 2.24 1.91 -6.37
C GLU A 30 2.21 2.20 -7.88
N ARG A 31 2.86 1.36 -8.69
CA ARG A 31 2.87 1.45 -10.15
C ARG A 31 1.82 0.57 -10.82
N GLY A 32 0.96 -0.11 -10.06
CA GLY A 32 -0.05 -1.02 -10.58
C GLY A 32 0.51 -2.31 -11.21
N GLN A 33 1.76 -2.66 -10.90
CA GLN A 33 2.45 -3.84 -11.48
C GLN A 33 2.17 -5.13 -10.69
N ARG A 34 1.51 -5.04 -9.53
CA ARG A 34 1.18 -6.17 -8.67
C ARG A 34 -0.27 -6.07 -8.20
N ASN A 35 -0.95 -7.21 -8.24
CA ASN A 35 -2.19 -7.39 -7.51
C ASN A 35 -1.87 -7.67 -6.03
N LEU A 36 -2.50 -6.91 -5.13
CA LEU A 36 -2.34 -7.09 -3.69
C LEU A 36 -3.15 -8.30 -3.22
N SER A 37 -2.57 -9.12 -2.35
CA SER A 37 -3.37 -10.07 -1.58
C SER A 37 -4.20 -9.31 -0.54
N LEU A 38 -5.34 -9.87 -0.14
CA LEU A 38 -6.16 -9.28 0.94
C LEU A 38 -5.34 -9.05 2.21
N HIS A 39 -4.45 -9.98 2.56
CA HIS A 39 -3.57 -9.84 3.71
C HIS A 39 -2.66 -8.60 3.61
N ASN A 40 -2.08 -8.34 2.44
CA ASN A 40 -1.22 -7.17 2.25
C ASN A 40 -2.01 -5.87 2.21
N ILE A 41 -3.27 -5.89 1.75
CA ILE A 41 -4.17 -4.73 1.86
C ILE A 41 -4.37 -4.36 3.33
N LEU A 42 -4.68 -5.34 4.19
CA LEU A 42 -4.87 -5.10 5.62
C LEU A 42 -3.60 -4.56 6.30
N ARG A 43 -2.43 -5.13 5.97
CA ARG A 43 -1.13 -4.64 6.50
C ARG A 43 -0.84 -3.21 6.09
N LEU A 44 -1.01 -2.91 4.81
CA LEU A 44 -0.79 -1.56 4.27
C LEU A 44 -1.78 -0.57 4.87
N ALA A 45 -3.06 -0.94 5.00
CA ALA A 45 -4.09 -0.08 5.60
C ALA A 45 -3.77 0.25 7.06
N ALA A 46 -3.35 -0.75 7.85
CA ALA A 46 -2.97 -0.54 9.25
C ALA A 46 -1.81 0.45 9.39
N VAL A 47 -0.78 0.33 8.56
CA VAL A 47 0.38 1.24 8.59
C VAL A 47 0.08 2.62 8.01
N LEU A 48 -0.79 2.69 7.01
CA LEU A 48 -1.21 3.95 6.39
C LEU A 48 -2.28 4.69 7.19
N GLU A 49 -2.75 4.10 8.30
CA GLU A 49 -3.80 4.64 9.16
C GLU A 49 -5.07 4.99 8.38
N VAL A 50 -5.52 4.06 7.53
CA VAL A 50 -6.74 4.20 6.71
C VAL A 50 -7.59 2.94 6.81
N ASP A 51 -8.87 3.05 6.43
CA ASP A 51 -9.70 1.87 6.28
C ASP A 51 -9.21 1.05 5.07
N PRO A 52 -9.14 -0.29 5.15
CA PRO A 52 -8.82 -1.13 3.99
C PRO A 52 -9.69 -0.84 2.76
N ALA A 53 -10.95 -0.45 2.95
CA ALA A 53 -11.87 -0.06 1.89
C ALA A 53 -11.35 1.12 1.06
N ASP A 54 -10.63 2.06 1.68
CA ASP A 54 -10.06 3.23 0.98
C ASP A 54 -9.02 2.80 -0.07
N LEU A 55 -8.30 1.71 0.19
CA LEU A 55 -7.28 1.16 -0.73
C LEU A 55 -7.88 0.42 -1.93
N VAL A 56 -9.15 0.00 -1.83
CA VAL A 56 -9.86 -0.77 -2.87
C VAL A 56 -11.09 -0.05 -3.43
N SER A 57 -11.31 1.20 -3.00
CA SER A 57 -12.39 2.03 -3.49
C SER A 57 -12.22 2.31 -4.99
N GLY A 58 -13.32 2.21 -5.75
CA GLY A 58 -13.31 2.49 -7.18
C GLY A 58 -12.56 1.49 -8.05
N LEU A 59 -12.18 0.31 -7.52
CA LEU A 59 -11.63 -0.75 -8.36
C LEU A 59 -12.67 -1.21 -9.39
N SER A 60 -12.24 -1.27 -10.65
CA SER A 60 -12.98 -1.92 -11.72
C SER A 60 -12.35 -3.27 -12.05
N TRP A 61 -13.15 -4.16 -12.65
CA TRP A 61 -12.56 -5.31 -13.34
C TRP A 61 -11.65 -4.79 -14.48
N PRO A 62 -10.45 -5.37 -14.66
CA PRO A 62 -9.54 -4.98 -15.74
C PRO A 62 -10.08 -5.27 -17.14
#